data_AF-A0A0G1JJ49-F1
#
_entry.id   AF-A0A0G1JJ49-F1
#
_cell.length_a   1.000
_cell.length_b   1.000
_cell.length_c   1.000
_cell.angle_alpha   90.00
_cell.angle_beta   90.00
_cell.angle_gamma   90.00
#
_symmetry.space_group_name_H-M   'P 1'
#
loop_
_entity.id
_entity.type
_entity.pdbx_description
1 polymer ?
#
loop_
_entity_poly.entity_id
_entity_poly.type
_entity_poly.pdbx_seq_one_letter_code
_entity_poly.pdbx_strand_id
1 'polypeptide(L)'
;MTGGNDWSITAAGQANFTTTLGSGLTSCTGANQKLQWNSSTNLFSCANENVLQTRSFNDPADVAWTDDNVTEFFTTPATRANITPTSASNSVLVMVEVVIAAGGAGDTDAVGTIRRGIGATPTCVNPPSNQVDGSFGKFFSSTGADGTATLVFLDSPASTSSVRYTLCSSANSTLGSTPTKTDATITLIEVTNSTADLAEIYSTNDKTIAMGDVVSLDSALRAGVKKSTGRYDSSVLGIVSTAPALTIGGTDGEGLSAVPVALSGRVPVKVSAENGAIKAGDLLTTSSTPGVAMKATKAGAIIGNAMSDFSGEGIGLVLAFVKNGESNGSKLANVMKGLDETSGDYKSQVLNNLVLEKEQIASTSANISEIMTDRVVAGLEVITPKVITQDILASGMFVMQDKDGNENVKITSDGNAIFVGTIKADKIEANEIKGFKLMADEITTLSDKVAGLSTASGEIVATPSATLSMSDVINNVFRRVAEFFEKVIFHGDVFFAGRPTFNKD
;
A
#
# COMPACT_ATOMS: atom_id res chain seq x y z
N MET A 1 38.56 20.79 20.82
CA MET A 1 38.89 19.43 20.32
C MET A 1 37.65 18.91 19.61
N THR A 2 37.67 18.93 18.27
CA THR A 2 36.59 18.50 17.37
C THR A 2 37.25 17.59 16.34
N GLY A 3 37.06 16.28 16.47
CA GLY A 3 37.75 15.26 15.68
C GLY A 3 36.93 14.82 14.48
N GLY A 4 37.10 15.49 13.35
CA GLY A 4 36.86 14.93 12.03
C GLY A 4 38.18 14.40 11.49
N ASN A 5 38.26 13.11 11.16
CA ASN A 5 39.44 12.46 10.60
C ASN A 5 39.55 12.71 9.08
N ASP A 6 39.41 13.96 8.65
CA ASP A 6 39.68 14.35 7.27
C ASP A 6 41.15 14.73 7.16
N TRP A 7 41.99 13.74 6.88
CA TRP A 7 43.34 13.98 6.38
C TRP A 7 43.30 13.82 4.86
N SER A 8 43.79 14.84 4.14
CA SER A 8 44.05 14.73 2.70
C SER A 8 45.55 14.85 2.46
N ILE A 9 46.10 13.96 1.64
CA ILE A 9 47.39 14.18 0.98
C ILE A 9 47.03 14.78 -0.38
N THR A 10 47.28 16.07 -0.55
CA THR A 10 47.11 16.73 -1.84
C THR A 10 48.48 16.90 -2.48
N ALA A 11 48.69 16.29 -3.64
CA ALA A 11 49.86 16.51 -4.48
C ALA A 11 49.39 16.85 -5.90
N ALA A 12 49.96 17.90 -6.50
CA ALA A 12 49.75 18.22 -7.91
C ALA A 12 50.90 17.60 -8.72
N GLY A 13 50.63 16.51 -9.44
CA GLY A 13 51.59 15.75 -10.25
C GLY A 13 51.78 14.29 -9.81
N GLN A 14 52.65 13.53 -10.49
CA GLN A 14 53.02 12.16 -10.07
C GLN A 14 53.92 12.20 -8.83
N ALA A 15 53.48 11.59 -7.72
CA ALA A 15 54.31 11.38 -6.54
C ALA A 15 55.10 10.07 -6.69
N ASN A 16 56.41 10.18 -6.95
CA ASN A 16 57.33 9.05 -6.99
C ASN A 16 58.25 9.11 -5.77
N PHE A 17 58.07 8.20 -4.81
CA PHE A 17 58.89 8.14 -3.60
C PHE A 17 60.04 7.16 -3.81
N THR A 18 61.29 7.64 -3.76
CA THR A 18 62.48 6.77 -3.83
C THR A 18 62.80 6.08 -2.50
N THR A 19 62.35 6.65 -1.37
CA THR A 19 62.41 6.02 -0.04
C THR A 19 61.31 6.55 0.88
N THR A 20 60.60 5.66 1.57
CA THR A 20 59.72 5.99 2.70
C THR A 20 60.45 5.73 4.01
N LEU A 21 60.57 6.72 4.90
CA LEU A 21 61.19 6.57 6.22
C LEU A 21 60.12 6.41 7.31
N GLY A 22 60.03 5.21 7.87
CA GLY A 22 59.08 4.82 8.92
C GLY A 22 58.70 3.34 8.77
N SER A 23 58.81 2.54 9.83
CA SER A 23 58.61 1.08 9.81
C SER A 23 57.14 0.63 9.85
N GLY A 24 56.20 1.44 9.35
CA GLY A 24 54.77 1.33 9.74
C GLY A 24 53.82 0.65 8.77
N LEU A 25 54.14 0.54 7.48
CA LEU A 25 53.18 0.08 6.45
C LEU A 25 53.53 -1.28 5.85
N THR A 26 54.39 -2.07 6.50
CA THR A 26 54.73 -3.43 6.05
C THR A 26 53.53 -4.38 6.07
N SER A 27 52.45 -4.04 6.78
CA SER A 27 51.19 -4.78 6.80
C SER A 27 50.22 -4.41 5.67
N CYS A 28 50.54 -3.40 4.84
CA CYS A 28 49.72 -2.89 3.74
C CYS A 28 49.94 -3.65 2.41
N THR A 29 49.88 -4.97 2.45
CA THR A 29 50.16 -5.84 1.29
C THR A 29 48.91 -6.55 0.76
N GLY A 30 47.77 -6.41 1.44
CA GLY A 30 46.50 -7.02 1.06
C GLY A 30 45.67 -6.13 0.13
N ALA A 31 44.96 -6.74 -0.82
CA ALA A 31 44.13 -6.02 -1.80
C ALA A 31 42.91 -5.28 -1.19
N ASN A 32 42.53 -5.58 0.06
CA ASN A 32 41.38 -5.00 0.77
C ASN A 32 41.81 -4.42 2.12
N GLN A 33 42.72 -3.45 2.10
CA GLN A 33 43.19 -2.83 3.32
C GLN A 33 42.99 -1.33 3.24
N LYS A 34 42.44 -0.75 4.32
CA LYS A 34 42.42 0.70 4.50
C LYS A 34 43.58 1.16 5.35
N LEU A 35 44.05 2.38 5.10
CA LEU A 35 44.95 3.08 6.00
C LEU A 35 44.15 3.58 7.22
N GLN A 36 44.47 3.05 8.38
CA GLN A 36 43.90 3.47 9.65
C GLN A 36 44.95 4.23 10.46
N TRP A 37 44.59 5.42 10.93
CA TRP A 37 45.40 6.20 11.88
C TRP A 37 45.14 5.69 13.30
N ASN A 38 46.20 5.37 14.04
CA ASN A 38 46.11 5.05 15.46
C ASN A 38 46.56 6.25 16.30
N SER A 39 45.61 6.89 16.98
CA SER A 39 45.86 8.09 17.80
C SER A 39 46.69 7.83 19.06
N SER A 40 46.77 6.59 19.53
CA SER A 40 47.56 6.21 20.71
C SER A 40 49.02 5.97 20.36
N THR A 41 49.30 5.50 19.14
CA THR A 41 50.66 5.23 18.67
C THR A 41 51.19 6.28 17.70
N ASN A 42 50.35 7.20 17.22
CA ASN A 42 50.65 8.20 16.18
C ASN A 42 51.24 7.59 14.90
N LEU A 43 50.74 6.42 14.51
CA LEU A 43 51.19 5.71 13.31
C LEU A 43 50.00 5.30 12.44
N PHE A 44 50.22 5.30 11.12
CA PHE A 44 49.33 4.65 10.17
C PHE A 44 49.59 3.14 10.16
N SER A 45 48.52 2.35 10.14
CA SER A 45 48.55 0.90 9.96
C SER A 45 47.48 0.48 8.96
N CYS A 46 47.71 -0.59 8.21
CA CYS A 46 46.65 -1.18 7.42
C CYS A 46 45.75 -2.10 8.24
N ALA A 47 44.44 -1.87 8.15
CA ALA A 47 43.41 -2.77 8.67
C ALA A 47 42.76 -3.50 7.50
N ASN A 48 42.56 -4.81 7.63
CA ASN A 48 41.74 -5.56 6.68
C ASN A 48 40.33 -5.01 6.74
N GLU A 49 39.80 -4.59 5.60
CA GLU A 49 38.38 -4.33 5.47
C GLU A 49 37.69 -5.67 5.27
N ASN A 50 36.92 -6.12 6.28
CA ASN A 50 35.95 -7.20 6.13
C ASN A 50 34.73 -6.70 5.32
N VAL A 51 34.99 -6.02 4.21
CA VAL A 51 33.97 -5.49 3.31
C VAL A 51 33.87 -6.46 2.14
N LEU A 52 32.64 -6.84 1.83
CA LEU A 52 32.34 -7.70 0.70
C LEU A 52 32.90 -7.08 -0.60
N GLN A 53 33.61 -7.89 -1.39
CA GLN A 53 34.25 -7.40 -2.59
C GLN A 53 33.29 -7.37 -3.79
N THR A 54 33.39 -6.34 -4.63
CA THR A 54 32.87 -6.35 -6.01
C THR A 54 34.02 -6.11 -6.98
N ARG A 55 34.17 -6.98 -7.98
CA ARG A 55 35.22 -6.88 -8.99
C ARG A 55 34.65 -7.16 -10.37
N SER A 56 34.99 -6.32 -11.34
CA SER A 56 34.61 -6.52 -12.73
C SER A 56 35.85 -6.64 -13.60
N PHE A 57 35.82 -7.58 -14.54
CA PHE A 57 36.91 -7.92 -15.43
C PHE A 57 36.38 -7.91 -16.85
N ASN A 58 36.98 -7.10 -17.71
CA ASN A 58 36.59 -6.97 -19.11
C ASN A 58 37.74 -7.47 -20.00
N ASP A 59 37.41 -8.25 -21.01
CA ASP A 59 38.31 -8.69 -22.06
C ASP A 59 37.72 -8.30 -23.42
N PRO A 60 38.22 -7.24 -24.06
CA PRO A 60 37.73 -6.77 -25.36
C PRO A 60 38.46 -7.44 -26.54
N ALA A 61 39.28 -8.47 -26.31
CA ALA A 61 40.01 -9.11 -27.39
C ALA A 61 39.11 -10.06 -28.17
N ASP A 62 39.17 -9.96 -29.50
CA ASP A 62 38.47 -10.85 -30.40
C ASP A 62 39.01 -12.28 -30.30
N VAL A 63 38.11 -13.23 -30.05
CA VAL A 63 38.42 -14.67 -30.02
C VAL A 63 37.41 -15.41 -30.89
N ALA A 64 37.92 -16.08 -31.92
CA ALA A 64 37.10 -16.94 -32.77
C ALA A 64 36.49 -18.06 -31.93
N TRP A 65 35.19 -18.29 -32.08
CA TRP A 65 34.51 -19.39 -31.41
C TRP A 65 34.81 -20.70 -32.10
N THR A 66 35.11 -21.72 -31.31
CA THR A 66 35.36 -23.08 -31.79
C THR A 66 34.47 -24.06 -31.05
N ASP A 67 34.05 -25.13 -31.74
CA ASP A 67 33.34 -26.25 -31.14
C ASP A 67 34.37 -27.20 -30.51
N ASP A 68 34.94 -26.78 -29.39
CA ASP A 68 35.91 -27.55 -28.63
C ASP A 68 35.76 -27.25 -27.14
N ASN A 69 36.60 -27.88 -26.31
CA ASN A 69 36.65 -27.58 -24.88
C ASN A 69 37.95 -26.88 -24.47
N VAL A 70 38.77 -26.40 -25.42
CA VAL A 70 40.15 -25.93 -25.17
C VAL A 70 40.34 -24.43 -25.39
N THR A 71 39.44 -23.77 -26.10
CA THR A 71 39.54 -22.35 -26.41
C THR A 71 39.10 -21.50 -25.23
N GLU A 72 39.96 -20.58 -24.81
CA GLU A 72 39.70 -19.62 -23.74
C GLU A 72 39.24 -18.28 -24.33
N PHE A 73 38.10 -17.76 -23.87
CA PHE A 73 37.55 -16.49 -24.35
C PHE A 73 38.12 -15.26 -23.61
N PHE A 74 38.86 -15.48 -22.52
CA PHE A 74 39.47 -14.43 -21.70
C PHE A 74 41.01 -14.49 -21.84
N THR A 75 41.52 -13.90 -22.92
CA THR A 75 42.92 -14.04 -23.37
C THR A 75 43.86 -12.95 -22.85
N THR A 76 43.33 -11.82 -22.37
CA THR A 76 44.15 -10.69 -21.90
C THR A 76 44.64 -10.89 -20.45
N PRO A 77 45.96 -10.83 -20.15
CA PRO A 77 46.50 -11.41 -18.90
C PRO A 77 46.56 -10.47 -17.68
N ALA A 78 46.09 -9.22 -17.76
CA ALA A 78 46.17 -8.29 -16.63
C ALA A 78 45.02 -8.54 -15.64
N THR A 79 45.16 -9.65 -14.89
CA THR A 79 44.25 -10.18 -13.87
C THR A 79 43.02 -10.90 -14.44
N ARG A 80 43.18 -12.18 -14.77
CA ARG A 80 42.06 -13.10 -14.98
C ARG A 80 41.02 -12.96 -13.88
N ALA A 81 39.74 -13.15 -14.20
CA ALA A 81 38.66 -12.93 -13.24
C ALA A 81 38.88 -13.72 -11.95
N ASN A 82 38.99 -13.00 -10.83
CA ASN A 82 39.24 -13.61 -9.53
C ASN A 82 38.69 -12.79 -8.37
N ILE A 83 38.43 -13.45 -7.25
CA ILE A 83 37.95 -12.85 -6.00
C ILE A 83 38.47 -13.68 -4.83
N THR A 84 38.71 -13.07 -3.67
CA THR A 84 39.20 -13.78 -2.49
C THR A 84 38.18 -13.62 -1.38
N PRO A 85 37.32 -14.62 -1.13
CA PRO A 85 36.29 -14.50 -0.10
C PRO A 85 36.90 -14.20 1.27
N THR A 86 36.33 -13.22 1.96
CA THR A 86 36.66 -12.82 3.32
C THR A 86 36.28 -13.90 4.35
N SER A 87 35.32 -14.77 4.03
CA SER A 87 34.95 -15.94 4.84
C SER A 87 34.68 -17.16 3.97
N ALA A 88 35.03 -18.35 4.46
CA ALA A 88 34.68 -19.63 3.83
C ALA A 88 33.15 -19.88 3.80
N SER A 89 32.38 -19.16 4.62
CA SER A 89 30.90 -19.22 4.59
C SER A 89 30.29 -18.31 3.52
N ASN A 90 31.07 -17.47 2.83
CA ASN A 90 30.55 -16.55 1.84
C ASN A 90 30.46 -17.23 0.47
N SER A 91 29.52 -16.74 -0.32
CA SER A 91 29.35 -17.14 -1.72
C SER A 91 29.83 -16.01 -2.63
N VAL A 92 30.00 -16.30 -3.90
CA VAL A 92 30.37 -15.36 -4.96
C VAL A 92 29.23 -15.37 -5.97
N LEU A 93 28.52 -14.25 -6.11
CA LEU A 93 27.63 -14.04 -7.25
C LEU A 93 28.50 -13.77 -8.48
N VAL A 94 28.44 -14.68 -9.44
CA VAL A 94 29.18 -14.63 -10.69
C VAL A 94 28.23 -14.21 -11.79
N MET A 95 28.54 -13.11 -12.46
CA MET A 95 27.78 -12.59 -13.59
C MET A 95 28.72 -12.52 -14.79
N VAL A 96 28.35 -13.21 -15.86
CA VAL A 96 29.09 -13.25 -17.12
C VAL A 96 28.23 -12.64 -18.20
N GLU A 97 28.86 -11.79 -19.00
CA GLU A 97 28.32 -11.24 -20.23
C GLU A 97 29.34 -11.46 -21.33
N VAL A 98 28.93 -12.04 -22.46
CA VAL A 98 29.78 -12.24 -23.63
C VAL A 98 29.07 -11.67 -24.84
N VAL A 99 29.70 -10.70 -25.50
CA VAL A 99 29.26 -10.16 -26.78
C VAL A 99 29.85 -11.01 -27.89
N ILE A 100 28.98 -11.48 -28.77
CA ILE A 100 29.29 -12.43 -29.83
C ILE A 100 28.83 -11.80 -31.14
N ALA A 101 29.77 -11.48 -32.02
CA ALA A 101 29.48 -11.11 -33.39
C ALA A 101 29.11 -12.37 -34.18
N ALA A 102 27.95 -12.36 -34.84
CA ALA A 102 27.60 -13.39 -35.81
C ALA A 102 28.68 -13.43 -36.89
N GLY A 103 29.14 -14.64 -37.22
CA GLY A 103 30.15 -14.83 -38.25
C GLY A 103 29.58 -14.62 -39.66
N GLY A 104 29.52 -15.70 -40.41
CA GLY A 104 29.08 -15.74 -41.80
C GLY A 104 27.66 -16.29 -41.97
N ALA A 105 27.32 -16.65 -43.21
CA ALA A 105 26.01 -17.23 -43.52
C ALA A 105 25.93 -18.67 -42.99
N GLY A 106 25.10 -18.90 -41.97
CA GLY A 106 24.81 -20.22 -41.42
C GLY A 106 24.24 -20.15 -40.02
N ASP A 107 23.24 -21.00 -39.74
CA ASP A 107 22.69 -21.14 -38.39
C ASP A 107 23.82 -21.57 -37.44
N THR A 108 24.00 -20.80 -36.37
CA THR A 108 25.11 -20.94 -35.45
C THR A 108 24.60 -20.91 -34.02
N ASP A 109 24.82 -21.98 -33.26
CA ASP A 109 24.63 -22.03 -31.82
C ASP A 109 25.99 -22.04 -31.13
N ALA A 110 26.39 -20.88 -30.60
CA ALA A 110 27.66 -20.68 -29.94
C ALA A 110 27.52 -20.99 -28.44
N VAL A 111 28.09 -22.10 -27.97
CA VAL A 111 27.95 -22.56 -26.58
C VAL A 111 29.30 -22.51 -25.86
N GLY A 112 29.30 -21.93 -24.66
CA GLY A 112 30.46 -21.74 -23.80
C GLY A 112 30.18 -22.18 -22.37
N THR A 113 31.24 -22.39 -21.61
CA THR A 113 31.19 -22.83 -20.21
C THR A 113 32.10 -21.97 -19.34
N ILE A 114 31.87 -22.00 -18.04
CA ILE A 114 32.74 -21.36 -17.06
C ILE A 114 33.39 -22.39 -16.15
N ARG A 115 34.69 -22.18 -15.87
CA ARG A 115 35.49 -23.04 -15.01
C ARG A 115 36.00 -22.27 -13.81
N ARG A 116 36.07 -22.92 -12.65
CA ARG A 116 36.53 -22.36 -11.38
C ARG A 116 37.77 -23.08 -10.87
N GLY A 117 38.74 -22.32 -10.39
CA GLY A 117 39.91 -22.82 -9.67
C GLY A 117 40.08 -22.10 -8.34
N ILE A 118 40.59 -22.80 -7.33
CA ILE A 118 40.92 -22.24 -6.01
C ILE A 118 42.44 -22.24 -5.88
N GLY A 119 43.04 -21.08 -5.63
CA GLY A 119 44.50 -20.87 -5.53
C GLY A 119 45.24 -20.93 -6.87
N ALA A 120 44.71 -21.64 -7.86
CA ALA A 120 45.25 -21.76 -9.22
C ALA A 120 44.21 -21.32 -10.28
N THR A 121 44.71 -20.85 -11.42
CA THR A 121 43.85 -20.49 -12.55
C THR A 121 43.37 -21.76 -13.26
N PRO A 122 42.06 -21.98 -13.42
CA PRO A 122 41.57 -23.12 -14.20
C PRO A 122 41.93 -22.94 -15.68
N THR A 123 42.19 -24.04 -16.37
CA THR A 123 42.44 -24.02 -17.83
C THR A 123 41.27 -24.67 -18.55
N CYS A 124 41.11 -24.35 -19.84
CA CYS A 124 40.17 -25.05 -20.72
C CYS A 124 40.65 -26.49 -21.06
N VAL A 125 41.93 -26.81 -20.86
CA VAL A 125 42.52 -28.08 -21.37
C VAL A 125 42.31 -29.32 -20.48
N ASN A 126 41.80 -29.21 -19.24
CA ASN A 126 41.72 -30.33 -18.29
C ASN A 126 40.27 -30.71 -17.89
N PRO A 127 40.00 -31.94 -17.38
CA PRO A 127 38.68 -32.56 -17.40
C PRO A 127 37.59 -31.74 -16.67
N PRO A 128 36.29 -32.01 -16.92
CA PRO A 128 35.15 -31.20 -16.47
C PRO A 128 34.97 -31.03 -14.95
N SER A 129 35.87 -31.57 -14.11
CA SER A 129 35.78 -31.58 -12.65
C SER A 129 35.82 -30.19 -11.99
N ASN A 130 36.06 -29.14 -12.76
CA ASN A 130 36.14 -27.75 -12.30
C ASN A 130 35.12 -26.82 -13.00
N GLN A 131 34.22 -27.37 -13.83
CA GLN A 131 33.09 -26.60 -14.33
C GLN A 131 32.21 -26.22 -13.15
N VAL A 132 31.84 -24.94 -13.06
CA VAL A 132 30.88 -24.45 -12.08
C VAL A 132 29.61 -24.05 -12.80
N ASP A 133 28.47 -24.45 -12.22
CA ASP A 133 27.14 -24.17 -12.73
C ASP A 133 26.84 -24.77 -14.13
N GLY A 134 26.52 -23.95 -15.14
CA GLY A 134 25.97 -24.36 -16.45
C GLY A 134 26.74 -23.86 -17.70
N SER A 135 26.08 -23.92 -18.87
CA SER A 135 26.59 -23.39 -20.14
C SER A 135 25.87 -22.09 -20.51
N PHE A 136 26.55 -21.19 -21.22
CA PHE A 136 25.95 -19.99 -21.81
C PHE A 136 26.07 -20.07 -23.33
N GLY A 137 25.22 -19.34 -24.04
CA GLY A 137 25.32 -19.34 -25.48
C GLY A 137 24.33 -18.43 -26.17
N LYS A 138 24.47 -18.35 -27.49
CA LYS A 138 23.60 -17.56 -28.36
C LYS A 138 23.42 -18.26 -29.70
N PHE A 139 22.16 -18.35 -30.12
CA PHE A 139 21.79 -18.78 -31.46
C PHE A 139 21.71 -17.58 -32.41
N PHE A 140 22.28 -17.74 -33.60
CA PHE A 140 22.25 -16.82 -34.72
C PHE A 140 21.70 -17.51 -35.96
N SER A 141 20.74 -16.87 -36.63
CA SER A 141 20.21 -17.30 -37.95
C SER A 141 20.39 -16.23 -39.03
N SER A 142 21.15 -15.17 -38.73
CA SER A 142 21.38 -14.04 -39.64
C SER A 142 22.83 -13.59 -39.61
N THR A 143 23.30 -13.03 -40.73
CA THR A 143 24.65 -12.47 -40.86
C THR A 143 24.71 -11.05 -40.31
N GLY A 144 25.79 -10.70 -39.59
CA GLY A 144 26.09 -9.32 -39.20
C GLY A 144 25.27 -8.77 -38.03
N ALA A 145 24.71 -9.64 -37.18
CA ALA A 145 24.08 -9.25 -35.93
C ALA A 145 25.00 -9.59 -34.75
N ASP A 146 25.20 -8.63 -33.84
CA ASP A 146 25.84 -8.91 -32.56
C ASP A 146 24.78 -9.39 -31.56
N GLY A 147 25.15 -10.40 -30.76
CA GLY A 147 24.29 -10.98 -29.74
C GLY A 147 25.02 -11.12 -28.42
N THR A 148 24.29 -10.92 -27.32
CA THR A 148 24.83 -11.11 -25.97
C THR A 148 24.41 -12.47 -25.42
N ALA A 149 25.36 -13.22 -24.88
CA ALA A 149 25.12 -14.39 -24.05
C ALA A 149 25.44 -14.04 -22.59
N THR A 150 24.56 -14.42 -21.67
CA THR A 150 24.71 -14.09 -20.23
C THR A 150 24.61 -15.34 -19.37
N LEU A 151 25.37 -15.39 -18.27
CA LEU A 151 25.26 -16.41 -17.23
C LEU A 151 25.31 -15.74 -15.86
N VAL A 152 24.37 -16.05 -14.98
CA VAL A 152 24.38 -15.57 -13.59
C VAL A 152 24.14 -16.75 -12.66
N PHE A 153 25.08 -16.98 -11.75
CA PHE A 153 24.99 -18.05 -10.77
C PHE A 153 25.65 -17.70 -9.45
N LEU A 154 25.29 -18.42 -8.41
CA LEU A 154 25.88 -18.29 -7.09
C LEU A 154 26.88 -19.43 -6.85
N ASP A 155 28.13 -19.08 -6.61
CA ASP A 155 29.20 -20.03 -6.32
C ASP A 155 29.55 -20.02 -4.82
N SER A 156 29.50 -21.16 -4.15
CA SER A 156 29.92 -21.30 -2.75
C SER A 156 31.27 -22.03 -2.65
N PRO A 157 32.41 -21.34 -2.78
CA PRO A 157 33.74 -21.95 -2.84
C PRO A 157 34.22 -22.62 -1.54
N ALA A 158 33.53 -22.39 -0.42
CA ALA A 158 33.91 -22.91 0.90
C ALA A 158 35.40 -22.64 1.26
N SER A 159 35.94 -21.50 0.82
CA SER A 159 37.37 -21.18 0.92
C SER A 159 37.60 -19.68 1.07
N THR A 160 38.70 -19.32 1.74
CA THR A 160 39.25 -17.95 1.81
C THR A 160 40.43 -17.75 0.85
N SER A 161 40.74 -18.73 0.01
CA SER A 161 41.77 -18.61 -1.03
C SER A 161 41.22 -17.91 -2.27
N SER A 162 42.10 -17.36 -3.11
CA SER A 162 41.71 -16.72 -4.37
C SER A 162 40.96 -17.70 -5.27
N VAL A 163 39.70 -17.41 -5.54
CA VAL A 163 38.83 -18.12 -6.47
C VAL A 163 38.98 -17.45 -7.84
N ARG A 164 39.25 -18.22 -8.88
CA ARG A 164 39.50 -17.74 -10.24
C ARG A 164 38.53 -18.38 -11.22
N TYR A 165 38.07 -17.61 -12.19
CA TYR A 165 37.14 -18.03 -13.22
C TYR A 165 37.75 -17.91 -14.61
N THR A 166 37.39 -18.84 -15.50
CA THR A 166 37.82 -18.85 -16.91
C THR A 166 36.65 -19.24 -17.79
N LEU A 167 36.44 -18.48 -18.87
CA LEU A 167 35.43 -18.77 -19.88
C LEU A 167 36.05 -19.62 -20.98
N CYS A 168 35.39 -20.72 -21.31
CA CYS A 168 35.83 -21.67 -22.31
C CYS A 168 34.75 -21.89 -23.36
N SER A 169 35.16 -22.23 -24.58
CA SER A 169 34.31 -22.90 -25.55
C SER A 169 33.73 -24.21 -24.99
N SER A 170 32.64 -24.66 -25.58
CA SER A 170 32.06 -25.98 -25.35
C SER A 170 32.04 -26.79 -26.64
N ALA A 171 32.38 -28.07 -26.54
CA ALA A 171 32.25 -29.07 -27.62
C ALA A 171 30.79 -29.51 -27.88
N ASN A 172 29.83 -28.60 -27.60
CA ASN A 172 28.40 -28.73 -27.85
C ASN A 172 27.89 -27.60 -28.76
N SER A 173 28.80 -26.82 -29.34
CA SER A 173 28.42 -25.73 -30.24
C SER A 173 28.05 -26.30 -31.60
N THR A 174 27.06 -25.71 -32.28
CA THR A 174 26.77 -26.04 -33.69
C THR A 174 27.12 -24.84 -34.54
N LEU A 175 28.26 -24.88 -35.24
CA LEU A 175 28.82 -23.71 -35.92
C LEU A 175 28.61 -23.79 -37.43
N GLY A 176 27.51 -23.22 -37.94
CA GLY A 176 27.30 -23.03 -39.38
C GLY A 176 28.24 -21.97 -39.99
N SER A 177 28.75 -21.07 -39.15
CA SER A 177 29.86 -20.16 -39.44
C SER A 177 30.72 -19.98 -38.19
N THR A 178 31.85 -19.27 -38.28
CA THR A 178 32.70 -18.98 -37.11
C THR A 178 32.28 -17.65 -36.47
N PRO A 179 31.46 -17.64 -35.40
CA PRO A 179 31.18 -16.42 -34.68
C PRO A 179 32.42 -16.00 -33.90
N THR A 180 32.47 -14.73 -33.52
CA THR A 180 33.61 -14.17 -32.79
C THR A 180 33.12 -13.60 -31.48
N LYS A 181 33.69 -14.03 -30.36
CA LYS A 181 33.55 -13.29 -29.11
C LYS A 181 34.31 -11.97 -29.30
N THR A 182 33.63 -10.84 -29.15
CA THR A 182 34.21 -9.49 -29.33
C THR A 182 34.42 -8.77 -28.01
N ASP A 183 33.63 -9.12 -27.00
CA ASP A 183 33.80 -8.63 -25.64
C ASP A 183 33.35 -9.69 -24.62
N ALA A 184 34.01 -9.76 -23.47
CA ALA A 184 33.55 -10.58 -22.35
C ALA A 184 33.78 -9.87 -21.04
N THR A 185 32.73 -9.73 -20.24
CA THR A 185 32.76 -9.15 -18.91
C THR A 185 32.38 -10.18 -17.87
N ILE A 186 33.19 -10.33 -16.83
CA ILE A 186 32.89 -11.15 -15.65
C ILE A 186 32.86 -10.21 -14.43
N THR A 187 31.71 -10.14 -13.78
CA THR A 187 31.55 -9.42 -12.52
C THR A 187 31.37 -10.42 -11.38
N LEU A 188 32.19 -10.29 -10.36
CA LEU A 188 32.22 -11.13 -9.16
C LEU A 188 31.85 -10.28 -7.96
N ILE A 189 30.81 -10.69 -7.23
CA ILE A 189 30.37 -10.02 -6.02
C ILE A 189 30.41 -11.05 -4.90
N GLU A 190 31.25 -10.82 -3.90
CA GLU A 190 31.20 -11.60 -2.68
C GLU A 190 29.90 -11.27 -1.94
N VAL A 191 29.15 -12.29 -1.56
CA VAL A 191 27.90 -12.15 -0.82
C VAL A 191 27.96 -13.02 0.43
N THR A 192 27.54 -12.47 1.57
CA THR A 192 27.33 -13.28 2.76
C THR A 192 26.12 -14.18 2.56
N ASN A 193 26.14 -15.37 3.16
CA ASN A 193 24.95 -16.22 3.28
C ASN A 193 23.96 -15.69 4.35
N SER A 194 24.10 -14.42 4.76
CA SER A 194 23.25 -13.76 5.74
C SER A 194 22.27 -12.80 5.07
N THR A 195 21.29 -12.37 5.85
CA THR A 195 20.49 -11.20 5.51
C THR A 195 21.39 -9.97 5.45
N ALA A 196 21.01 -8.99 4.63
CA ALA A 196 21.79 -7.78 4.43
C ALA A 196 20.84 -6.60 4.26
N ASP A 197 21.20 -5.50 4.89
CA ASP A 197 20.49 -4.24 4.90
C ASP A 197 21.46 -3.06 4.88
N LEU A 198 20.95 -1.90 4.48
CA LEU A 198 21.57 -0.60 4.69
C LEU A 198 21.04 -0.06 6.02
N ALA A 199 21.93 0.17 6.98
CA ALA A 199 21.57 0.70 8.28
C ALA A 199 22.22 2.07 8.54
N GLU A 200 21.56 2.87 9.37
CA GLU A 200 22.13 4.11 9.91
C GLU A 200 22.15 4.03 11.44
N ILE A 201 23.16 4.66 12.06
CA ILE A 201 23.32 4.68 13.51
C ILE A 201 22.42 5.76 14.12
N TYR A 202 21.52 5.35 15.02
CA TYR A 202 20.65 6.25 15.78
C TYR A 202 20.96 6.19 17.28
N SER A 203 20.99 7.36 17.91
CA SER A 203 21.16 7.47 19.37
C SER A 203 19.93 6.99 20.12
N THR A 204 20.12 6.48 21.33
CA THR A 204 19.02 6.00 22.17
C THR A 204 19.31 6.16 23.66
N ASN A 205 18.27 6.47 24.43
CA ASN A 205 18.28 6.39 25.89
C ASN A 205 17.75 5.05 26.42
N ASP A 206 17.12 4.26 25.55
CA ASP A 206 16.54 2.95 25.87
C ASP A 206 17.61 1.85 25.74
N LYS A 207 18.19 1.47 26.87
CA LYS A 207 19.22 0.40 26.94
C LYS A 207 18.65 -1.01 26.74
N THR A 208 17.34 -1.17 26.58
CA THR A 208 16.69 -2.47 26.41
C THR A 208 16.51 -2.87 24.95
N ILE A 209 16.83 -1.97 24.01
CA ILE A 209 16.81 -2.23 22.58
C ILE A 209 17.81 -3.35 22.24
N ALA A 210 17.35 -4.31 21.47
CA ALA A 210 18.11 -5.44 20.96
C ALA A 210 17.87 -5.60 19.44
N MET A 211 18.73 -6.39 18.81
CA MET A 211 18.60 -6.70 17.38
C MET A 211 17.23 -7.30 17.05
N GLY A 212 16.67 -6.90 15.91
CA GLY A 212 15.34 -7.26 15.45
C GLY A 212 14.18 -6.57 16.17
N ASP A 213 14.45 -5.70 17.15
CA ASP A 213 13.40 -4.85 17.72
C ASP A 213 12.93 -3.80 16.69
N VAL A 214 11.63 -3.53 16.69
CA VAL A 214 11.05 -2.39 15.98
C VAL A 214 11.23 -1.13 16.82
N VAL A 215 11.67 -0.04 16.19
CA VAL A 215 11.95 1.22 16.89
C VAL A 215 11.15 2.37 16.31
N SER A 216 10.81 3.31 17.17
CA SER A 216 10.12 4.56 16.86
C SER A 216 10.97 5.75 17.31
N LEU A 217 10.64 6.94 16.80
CA LEU A 217 11.32 8.17 17.20
C LEU A 217 11.16 8.44 18.70
N ASP A 218 12.27 8.78 19.35
CA ASP A 218 12.28 9.27 20.72
C ASP A 218 12.33 10.80 20.73
N SER A 219 11.21 11.43 21.09
CA SER A 219 11.10 12.90 21.16
C SER A 219 11.97 13.53 22.25
N ALA A 220 12.58 12.74 23.15
CA ALA A 220 13.55 13.24 24.13
C ALA A 220 14.95 13.47 23.53
N LEU A 221 15.21 13.00 22.32
CA LEU A 221 16.47 13.15 21.59
C LEU A 221 16.22 13.85 20.26
N ARG A 222 17.20 14.61 19.75
CA ARG A 222 17.03 15.33 18.48
C ARG A 222 16.83 14.41 17.28
N ALA A 223 17.56 13.29 17.27
CA ALA A 223 17.54 12.28 16.21
C ALA A 223 17.72 10.87 16.81
N GLY A 224 16.95 10.58 17.88
CA GLY A 224 17.07 9.33 18.61
C GLY A 224 15.88 8.40 18.44
N VAL A 225 16.08 7.15 18.85
CA VAL A 225 15.08 6.08 18.77
C VAL A 225 14.87 5.41 20.12
N LYS A 226 13.67 4.84 20.31
CA LYS A 226 13.29 3.97 21.42
C LYS A 226 12.54 2.76 20.87
N LYS A 227 12.30 1.72 21.67
CA LYS A 227 11.37 0.66 21.26
C LYS A 227 10.03 1.24 20.85
N SER A 228 9.46 0.74 19.76
CA SER A 228 8.09 1.10 19.39
C SER A 228 7.15 0.73 20.53
N THR A 229 6.18 1.58 20.83
CA THR A 229 5.22 1.34 21.92
C THR A 229 3.80 1.41 21.40
N GLY A 230 3.08 0.28 21.46
CA GLY A 230 1.68 0.22 21.04
C GLY A 230 1.49 -0.06 19.55
N ARG A 231 0.24 -0.36 19.21
CA ARG A 231 -0.18 -0.79 17.87
C ARG A 231 -0.19 0.41 16.92
N TYR A 232 0.25 0.22 15.67
CA TYR A 232 0.21 1.26 14.62
C TYR A 232 0.83 2.60 15.04
N ASP A 233 1.98 2.55 15.70
CA ASP A 233 2.72 3.74 16.11
C ASP A 233 3.13 4.55 14.85
N SER A 234 2.58 5.75 14.71
CA SER A 234 2.85 6.63 13.56
C SER A 234 4.28 7.19 13.52
N SER A 235 5.01 7.06 14.63
CA SER A 235 6.41 7.49 14.73
C SER A 235 7.40 6.35 14.50
N VAL A 236 6.93 5.19 14.03
CA VAL A 236 7.79 4.04 13.73
C VAL A 236 8.81 4.38 12.65
N LEU A 237 10.07 4.05 12.92
CA LEU A 237 11.20 4.42 12.07
C LEU A 237 11.80 3.22 11.35
N GLY A 238 11.90 2.05 11.99
CA GLY A 238 12.53 0.91 11.35
C GLY A 238 12.79 -0.24 12.30
N ILE A 239 13.69 -1.13 11.91
CA ILE A 239 14.05 -2.33 12.66
C ILE A 239 15.54 -2.28 12.98
N VAL A 240 15.92 -2.66 14.20
CA VAL A 240 17.33 -2.73 14.59
C VAL A 240 18.03 -3.85 13.84
N SER A 241 19.04 -3.49 13.06
CA SER A 241 19.76 -4.40 12.19
C SER A 241 20.53 -5.46 12.97
N THR A 242 20.49 -6.70 12.48
CA THR A 242 21.30 -7.81 13.00
C THR A 242 22.67 -7.89 12.32
N ALA A 243 22.75 -7.52 11.04
CA ALA A 243 23.92 -7.76 10.19
C ALA A 243 23.90 -6.81 8.97
N PRO A 244 24.11 -5.50 9.17
CA PRO A 244 24.09 -4.53 8.07
C PRO A 244 25.28 -4.77 7.14
N ALA A 245 25.04 -4.70 5.82
CA ALA A 245 26.10 -4.76 4.82
C ALA A 245 26.83 -3.41 4.69
N LEU A 246 26.09 -2.32 4.93
CA LEU A 246 26.64 -0.98 5.02
C LEU A 246 25.96 -0.26 6.19
N THR A 247 26.78 0.33 7.05
CA THR A 247 26.34 1.17 8.16
C THR A 247 26.84 2.59 7.94
N ILE A 248 25.94 3.57 7.99
CA ILE A 248 26.24 5.00 7.85
C ILE A 248 25.88 5.78 9.12
N GLY A 249 26.30 7.04 9.19
CA GLY A 249 25.95 7.94 10.29
C GLY A 249 26.80 7.77 11.55
N GLY A 250 26.38 8.44 12.62
CA GLY A 250 27.05 8.50 13.91
C GLY A 250 26.08 8.98 15.00
N THR A 251 26.56 9.10 16.23
CA THR A 251 25.68 9.39 17.40
C THR A 251 25.47 10.88 17.68
N ASP A 252 26.12 11.77 16.90
CA ASP A 252 26.18 13.23 17.10
C ASP A 252 26.49 13.68 18.56
N GLY A 253 26.98 12.78 19.42
CA GLY A 253 27.23 13.04 20.84
C GLY A 253 26.00 13.09 21.75
N GLU A 254 24.81 12.74 21.25
CA GLU A 254 23.57 12.66 22.04
C GLU A 254 23.20 11.20 22.40
N GLY A 255 22.40 11.01 23.46
CA GLY A 255 21.91 9.71 23.91
C GLY A 255 22.89 8.93 24.82
N LEU A 256 22.40 7.85 25.44
CA LEU A 256 23.20 6.99 26.33
C LEU A 256 23.92 5.85 25.58
N SER A 257 23.43 5.50 24.39
CA SER A 257 23.95 4.46 23.50
C SER A 257 23.50 4.76 22.06
N ALA A 258 23.86 3.89 21.12
CA ALA A 258 23.34 3.94 19.75
C ALA A 258 23.14 2.54 19.16
N VAL A 259 22.24 2.44 18.20
CA VAL A 259 21.87 1.19 17.52
C VAL A 259 21.80 1.38 16.01
N PRO A 260 22.19 0.37 15.20
CA PRO A 260 22.01 0.41 13.76
C PRO A 260 20.54 0.14 13.43
N VAL A 261 19.86 1.07 12.77
CA VAL A 261 18.48 0.92 12.30
C VAL A 261 18.49 0.71 10.79
N ALA A 262 17.91 -0.40 10.35
CA ALA A 262 17.78 -0.75 8.95
C ALA A 262 16.84 0.24 8.25
N LEU A 263 17.33 0.88 7.18
CA LEU A 263 16.58 1.80 6.33
C LEU A 263 15.99 1.10 5.10
N SER A 264 16.66 0.06 4.63
CA SER A 264 16.27 -0.73 3.46
C SER A 264 17.00 -2.07 3.45
N GLY A 265 16.37 -3.10 2.91
CA GLY A 265 16.95 -4.43 2.77
C GLY A 265 16.24 -5.49 3.61
N ARG A 266 16.91 -6.62 3.83
CA ARG A 266 16.32 -7.78 4.50
C ARG A 266 16.86 -7.86 5.91
N VAL A 267 15.97 -7.84 6.90
CA VAL A 267 16.35 -7.87 8.31
C VAL A 267 15.43 -8.82 9.10
N PRO A 268 15.95 -9.66 9.99
CA PRO A 268 15.12 -10.38 10.94
C PRO A 268 14.42 -9.40 11.88
N VAL A 269 13.10 -9.53 12.02
CA VAL A 269 12.28 -8.70 12.90
C VAL A 269 11.53 -9.57 13.90
N LYS A 270 11.43 -9.11 15.13
CA LYS A 270 10.61 -9.75 16.16
C LYS A 270 9.15 -9.55 15.84
N VAL A 271 8.38 -10.63 15.86
CA VAL A 271 6.95 -10.60 15.53
C VAL A 271 6.10 -11.34 16.55
N SER A 272 4.83 -10.97 16.62
CA SER A 272 3.78 -11.72 17.32
C SER A 272 2.62 -12.05 16.38
N ALA A 273 1.86 -13.10 16.70
CA ALA A 273 0.65 -13.48 15.98
C ALA A 273 -0.60 -12.72 16.49
N GLU A 274 -0.42 -11.53 17.08
CA GLU A 274 -1.48 -10.74 17.73
C GLU A 274 -2.63 -10.40 16.77
N ASN A 275 -2.32 -10.13 15.50
CA ASN A 275 -3.29 -9.91 14.43
C ASN A 275 -3.45 -11.13 13.51
N GLY A 276 -3.22 -12.32 14.06
CA GLY A 276 -3.24 -13.59 13.34
C GLY A 276 -1.87 -14.01 12.80
N ALA A 277 -1.85 -15.18 12.16
CA ALA A 277 -0.63 -15.71 11.55
C ALA A 277 -0.09 -14.77 10.46
N ILE A 278 1.23 -14.63 10.44
CA ILE A 278 1.98 -13.87 9.44
C ILE A 278 2.36 -14.81 8.31
N LYS A 279 2.11 -14.39 7.08
CA LYS A 279 2.51 -15.06 5.85
C LYS A 279 3.49 -14.22 5.05
N ALA A 280 4.34 -14.87 4.28
CA ALA A 280 5.18 -14.17 3.31
C ALA A 280 4.30 -13.26 2.40
N GLY A 281 4.68 -11.99 2.30
CA GLY A 281 3.94 -10.94 1.60
C GLY A 281 3.11 -10.03 2.52
N ASP A 282 2.75 -10.47 3.73
CA ASP A 282 1.96 -9.66 4.66
C ASP A 282 2.70 -8.37 5.07
N LEU A 283 1.96 -7.26 5.14
CA LEU A 283 2.47 -6.01 5.68
C LEU A 283 2.67 -6.13 7.20
N LEU A 284 3.73 -5.53 7.73
CA LEU A 284 4.07 -5.53 9.15
C LEU A 284 3.96 -4.12 9.73
N THR A 285 3.42 -4.01 10.95
CA THR A 285 3.29 -2.78 11.74
C THR A 285 3.68 -3.06 13.20
N THR A 286 3.75 -2.03 14.05
CA THR A 286 4.07 -2.21 15.48
C THR A 286 2.92 -2.90 16.22
N SER A 287 3.24 -3.72 17.21
CA SER A 287 2.26 -4.46 18.02
C SER A 287 2.00 -3.84 19.39
N SER A 288 1.11 -4.43 20.18
CA SER A 288 0.95 -4.02 21.58
C SER A 288 2.20 -4.28 22.45
N THR A 289 3.09 -5.17 22.00
CA THR A 289 4.32 -5.53 22.71
C THR A 289 5.49 -4.65 22.28
N PRO A 290 6.21 -3.98 23.21
CA PRO A 290 7.30 -3.08 22.85
C PRO A 290 8.40 -3.74 22.01
N GLY A 291 8.77 -3.08 20.91
CA GLY A 291 9.79 -3.58 19.98
C GLY A 291 9.38 -4.77 19.11
N VAL A 292 8.11 -5.18 19.12
CA VAL A 292 7.63 -6.34 18.36
C VAL A 292 6.65 -5.89 17.28
N ALA A 293 6.80 -6.43 16.08
CA ALA A 293 5.87 -6.21 14.97
C ALA A 293 4.71 -7.22 14.99
N MET A 294 3.66 -6.91 14.26
CA MET A 294 2.54 -7.81 13.97
C MET A 294 2.05 -7.57 12.55
N LYS A 295 1.19 -8.47 12.05
CA LYS A 295 0.49 -8.26 10.77
C LYS A 295 -0.32 -6.96 10.78
N ALA A 296 -0.17 -6.14 9.75
CA ALA A 296 -1.00 -4.96 9.53
C ALA A 296 -2.33 -5.39 8.88
N THR A 297 -3.42 -5.12 9.59
CA THR A 297 -4.81 -5.43 9.20
C THR A 297 -5.67 -4.18 9.01
N LYS A 298 -5.15 -3.03 9.46
CA LYS A 298 -5.80 -1.72 9.46
C LYS A 298 -4.97 -0.69 8.68
N ALA A 299 -5.58 0.45 8.37
CA ALA A 299 -4.84 1.57 7.80
C ALA A 299 -3.89 2.18 8.85
N GLY A 300 -2.71 2.60 8.43
CA GLY A 300 -1.69 3.21 9.28
C GLY A 300 -0.26 2.74 8.96
N ALA A 301 0.70 3.23 9.75
CA ALA A 301 2.13 3.09 9.48
C ALA A 301 2.58 1.62 9.44
N ILE A 302 3.45 1.31 8.49
CA ILE A 302 4.09 0.00 8.31
C ILE A 302 5.62 0.14 8.27
N ILE A 303 6.28 -0.96 8.62
CA ILE A 303 7.74 -1.09 8.61
C ILE A 303 8.27 -2.00 7.49
N GLY A 304 7.37 -2.67 6.76
CA GLY A 304 7.76 -3.48 5.60
C GLY A 304 6.86 -4.68 5.35
N ASN A 305 7.39 -5.64 4.60
CA ASN A 305 6.72 -6.88 4.24
C ASN A 305 7.42 -8.08 4.88
N ALA A 306 6.66 -9.04 5.39
CA ALA A 306 7.17 -10.34 5.78
C ALA A 306 7.66 -11.12 4.54
N MET A 307 8.80 -11.80 4.68
CA MET A 307 9.39 -12.69 3.67
C MET A 307 9.33 -14.17 4.09
N SER A 308 8.88 -14.44 5.32
CA SER A 308 8.71 -15.78 5.85
C SER A 308 7.46 -15.86 6.73
N ASP A 309 6.94 -17.07 6.87
CA ASP A 309 5.74 -17.35 7.68
C ASP A 309 6.04 -17.35 9.19
N PHE A 310 5.05 -16.98 10.00
CA PHE A 310 5.03 -17.20 11.44
C PHE A 310 3.61 -17.45 11.95
N SER A 311 3.43 -18.52 12.71
CA SER A 311 2.15 -18.89 13.33
C SER A 311 2.32 -19.42 14.76
N GLY A 312 3.45 -19.10 15.40
CA GLY A 312 3.74 -19.56 16.75
C GLY A 312 3.06 -18.72 17.83
N GLU A 313 3.03 -19.26 19.05
CA GLU A 313 2.67 -18.49 20.24
C GLU A 313 3.86 -17.64 20.71
N GLY A 314 3.58 -16.47 21.28
CA GLY A 314 4.61 -15.56 21.81
C GLY A 314 5.33 -14.75 20.72
N ILE A 315 6.59 -14.42 21.00
CA ILE A 315 7.44 -13.60 20.12
C ILE A 315 8.34 -14.53 19.29
N GLY A 316 8.25 -14.44 17.96
CA GLY A 316 9.12 -15.11 17.01
C GLY A 316 9.99 -14.15 16.22
N LEU A 317 10.75 -14.69 15.26
CA LEU A 317 11.49 -13.92 14.26
C LEU A 317 10.98 -14.25 12.87
N VAL A 318 10.74 -13.22 12.07
CA VAL A 318 10.43 -13.32 10.65
C VAL A 318 11.44 -12.50 9.87
N LEU A 319 11.84 -12.99 8.70
CA LEU A 319 12.62 -12.15 7.80
C LEU A 319 11.70 -11.11 7.18
N ALA A 320 12.02 -9.82 7.29
CA ALA A 320 11.26 -8.74 6.69
C ALA A 320 12.08 -7.99 5.64
N PHE A 321 11.42 -7.56 4.57
CA PHE A 321 11.94 -6.53 3.69
C PHE A 321 11.52 -5.17 4.24
N VAL A 322 12.49 -4.36 4.66
CA VAL A 322 12.27 -3.03 5.23
C VAL A 322 11.73 -2.10 4.15
N LYS A 323 10.53 -1.58 4.39
CA LYS A 323 9.86 -0.62 3.52
C LYS A 323 8.86 0.17 4.35
N ASN A 324 9.28 1.33 4.83
CA ASN A 324 8.39 2.22 5.55
C ASN A 324 7.32 2.77 4.60
N GLY A 325 6.11 2.95 5.12
CA GLY A 325 5.01 3.51 4.38
C GLY A 325 3.71 3.43 5.17
N GLU A 326 2.60 3.59 4.48
CA GLU A 326 1.26 3.49 5.04
C GLU A 326 0.52 2.31 4.42
N SER A 327 -0.17 1.54 5.25
CA SER A 327 -1.15 0.55 4.82
C SER A 327 -2.50 1.24 4.64
N ASN A 328 -3.27 0.80 3.63
CA ASN A 328 -4.69 1.16 3.49
C ASN A 328 -5.62 0.16 4.21
N GLY A 329 -5.05 -0.79 4.96
CA GLY A 329 -5.76 -1.88 5.63
C GLY A 329 -5.96 -3.11 4.76
N SER A 330 -6.53 -4.15 5.36
CA SER A 330 -6.89 -5.39 4.67
C SER A 330 -8.09 -5.18 3.73
N LYS A 331 -8.17 -5.99 2.67
CA LYS A 331 -9.39 -6.08 1.85
C LYS A 331 -10.58 -6.43 2.73
N LEU A 332 -11.71 -5.77 2.49
CA LEU A 332 -12.92 -5.93 3.30
C LEU A 332 -13.43 -7.37 3.38
N ALA A 333 -13.39 -8.11 2.25
CA ALA A 333 -13.76 -9.54 2.19
C ALA A 333 -12.86 -10.45 3.05
N ASN A 334 -11.64 -10.02 3.37
CA ASN A 334 -10.76 -10.78 4.26
C ASN A 334 -11.03 -10.50 5.75
N VAL A 335 -11.77 -9.43 6.05
CA VAL A 335 -12.06 -8.97 7.42
C VAL A 335 -13.49 -9.35 7.82
N MET A 336 -14.45 -9.24 6.91
CA MET A 336 -15.87 -9.52 7.16
C MET A 336 -16.27 -10.91 6.67
N LYS A 337 -16.91 -11.69 7.53
CA LYS A 337 -17.46 -13.02 7.17
C LYS A 337 -18.77 -12.87 6.40
N GLY A 338 -18.97 -13.73 5.40
CA GLY A 338 -20.25 -13.85 4.68
C GLY A 338 -20.46 -12.83 3.56
N LEU A 339 -19.42 -12.11 3.14
CA LEU A 339 -19.46 -11.30 1.92
C LEU A 339 -19.23 -12.18 0.69
N ASP A 340 -20.15 -12.11 -0.28
CA ASP A 340 -19.97 -12.70 -1.60
C ASP A 340 -19.71 -11.58 -2.62
N GLU A 341 -18.44 -11.42 -3.03
CA GLU A 341 -18.01 -10.40 -4.01
C GLU A 341 -18.69 -10.56 -5.38
N THR A 342 -19.25 -11.74 -5.67
CA THR A 342 -19.92 -12.02 -6.94
C THR A 342 -21.41 -11.74 -6.91
N SER A 343 -21.97 -11.47 -5.72
CA SER A 343 -23.40 -11.23 -5.55
C SER A 343 -23.81 -9.81 -5.89
N GLY A 344 -24.95 -9.65 -6.55
CA GLY A 344 -25.52 -8.34 -6.90
C GLY A 344 -25.94 -7.48 -5.70
N ASP A 345 -26.02 -8.07 -4.50
CA ASP A 345 -26.35 -7.42 -3.23
C ASP A 345 -25.12 -7.12 -2.35
N TYR A 346 -23.90 -7.35 -2.84
CA TYR A 346 -22.63 -7.20 -2.10
C TYR A 346 -22.58 -5.89 -1.30
N LYS A 347 -22.95 -4.77 -1.91
CA LYS A 347 -22.98 -3.44 -1.28
C LYS A 347 -23.92 -3.34 -0.07
N SER A 348 -25.08 -3.99 -0.13
CA SER A 348 -26.04 -4.03 0.98
C SER A 348 -25.55 -4.93 2.11
N GLN A 349 -24.89 -6.06 1.77
CA GLN A 349 -24.24 -6.92 2.76
C GLN A 349 -23.12 -6.18 3.49
N VAL A 350 -22.28 -5.44 2.76
CA VAL A 350 -21.22 -4.59 3.33
C VAL A 350 -21.82 -3.55 4.28
N LEU A 351 -22.83 -2.79 3.82
CA LEU A 351 -23.44 -1.75 4.64
C LEU A 351 -24.08 -2.33 5.92
N ASN A 352 -24.77 -3.45 5.81
CA ASN A 352 -25.37 -4.13 6.96
C ASN A 352 -24.29 -4.57 7.96
N ASN A 353 -23.20 -5.19 7.50
CA ASN A 353 -22.11 -5.58 8.38
C ASN A 353 -21.46 -4.36 9.06
N LEU A 354 -21.25 -3.24 8.35
CA LEU A 354 -20.71 -2.01 8.93
C LEU A 354 -21.66 -1.39 9.98
N VAL A 355 -22.97 -1.52 9.79
CA VAL A 355 -23.97 -1.07 10.77
C VAL A 355 -24.00 -1.98 12.00
N LEU A 356 -23.90 -3.30 11.81
CA LEU A 356 -23.90 -4.29 12.90
C LEU A 356 -22.62 -4.22 13.75
N GLU A 357 -21.46 -4.03 13.12
CA GLU A 357 -20.17 -3.92 13.80
C GLU A 357 -19.93 -2.53 14.42
N LYS A 358 -20.81 -1.56 14.15
CA LYS A 358 -20.72 -0.18 14.67
C LYS A 358 -20.62 -0.13 16.20
N GLU A 359 -21.26 -1.05 16.91
CA GLU A 359 -21.20 -1.13 18.37
C GLU A 359 -19.83 -1.59 18.89
N GLN A 360 -19.10 -2.42 18.15
CA GLN A 360 -17.72 -2.81 18.49
C GLN A 360 -16.73 -1.65 18.25
N ILE A 361 -17.01 -0.81 17.24
CA ILE A 361 -16.22 0.40 16.94
C ILE A 361 -16.45 1.49 17.99
N ALA A 362 -17.69 1.66 18.47
CA ALA A 362 -18.04 2.69 19.44
C ALA A 362 -17.63 2.36 20.90
N SER A 363 -17.46 1.08 21.23
CA SER A 363 -17.18 0.62 22.60
C SER A 363 -15.70 0.42 22.92
N THR A 364 -14.80 0.53 21.95
CA THR A 364 -13.36 0.29 22.14
C THR A 364 -12.58 1.59 21.97
N SER A 365 -12.15 2.20 23.07
CA SER A 365 -11.21 3.34 23.09
C SER A 365 -9.79 3.00 22.56
N ALA A 366 -9.67 2.14 21.55
CA ALA A 366 -8.38 1.67 21.05
C ALA A 366 -8.37 1.53 19.51
N ASN A 367 -7.63 2.43 18.87
CA ASN A 367 -7.13 2.34 17.49
C ASN A 367 -8.21 2.29 16.39
N ILE A 368 -8.88 3.43 16.20
CA ILE A 368 -9.71 3.71 15.02
C ILE A 368 -8.76 3.98 13.84
N SER A 369 -9.04 3.38 12.67
CA SER A 369 -8.34 3.75 11.44
C SER A 369 -8.94 5.02 10.88
N GLU A 370 -8.11 6.05 10.72
CA GLU A 370 -8.49 7.31 10.10
C GLU A 370 -7.67 7.52 8.82
N ILE A 371 -8.31 8.02 7.77
CA ILE A 371 -7.65 8.42 6.53
C ILE A 371 -7.87 9.92 6.39
N MET A 372 -6.81 10.71 6.59
CA MET A 372 -6.81 12.15 6.34
C MET A 372 -6.31 12.40 4.93
N THR A 373 -7.18 12.91 4.07
CA THR A 373 -6.84 13.21 2.68
C THR A 373 -7.60 14.45 2.20
N ASP A 374 -6.96 15.25 1.36
CA ASP A 374 -7.59 16.45 0.80
C ASP A 374 -8.78 16.11 -0.11
N ARG A 375 -8.70 14.97 -0.82
CA ARG A 375 -9.69 14.58 -1.84
C ARG A 375 -9.86 13.07 -1.89
N VAL A 376 -11.12 12.61 -1.79
CA VAL A 376 -11.51 11.22 -2.06
C VAL A 376 -12.15 11.15 -3.44
N VAL A 377 -11.63 10.29 -4.33
CA VAL A 377 -12.21 10.00 -5.65
C VAL A 377 -12.53 8.51 -5.72
N ALA A 378 -13.81 8.16 -5.80
CA ALA A 378 -14.27 6.78 -5.96
C ALA A 378 -14.86 6.60 -7.36
N GLY A 379 -14.33 5.63 -8.14
CA GLY A 379 -14.79 5.36 -9.50
C GLY A 379 -16.10 4.57 -9.58
N LEU A 380 -16.51 3.91 -8.49
CA LEU A 380 -17.71 3.09 -8.42
C LEU A 380 -18.67 3.63 -7.36
N GLU A 381 -18.34 3.46 -6.08
CA GLU A 381 -19.23 3.81 -4.98
C GLU A 381 -18.47 4.13 -3.68
N VAL A 382 -19.14 4.85 -2.77
CA VAL A 382 -18.69 5.07 -1.39
C VAL A 382 -19.74 4.44 -0.46
N ILE A 383 -19.39 3.34 0.21
CA ILE A 383 -20.28 2.63 1.13
C ILE A 383 -19.92 3.05 2.56
N THR A 384 -20.83 3.74 3.26
CA THR A 384 -20.62 4.18 4.63
C THR A 384 -21.94 4.26 5.40
N PRO A 385 -21.97 3.90 6.70
CA PRO A 385 -23.17 4.06 7.53
C PRO A 385 -23.53 5.52 7.82
N LYS A 386 -22.59 6.47 7.67
CA LYS A 386 -22.84 7.90 7.91
C LYS A 386 -21.90 8.78 7.08
N VAL A 387 -22.45 9.85 6.50
CA VAL A 387 -21.69 10.94 5.88
C VAL A 387 -22.00 12.23 6.64
N ILE A 388 -20.96 12.97 7.03
CA ILE A 388 -21.07 14.35 7.53
C ILE A 388 -20.30 15.22 6.55
N THR A 389 -20.98 16.17 5.92
CA THR A 389 -20.39 17.07 4.94
C THR A 389 -21.09 18.42 5.02
N GLN A 390 -20.40 19.47 4.58
CA GLN A 390 -20.97 20.80 4.48
C GLN A 390 -21.99 20.85 3.33
N ASP A 391 -21.58 20.41 2.15
CA ASP A 391 -22.39 20.41 0.94
C ASP A 391 -22.31 19.05 0.22
N ILE A 392 -23.38 18.68 -0.49
CA ILE A 392 -23.43 17.52 -1.40
C ILE A 392 -23.87 18.02 -2.77
N LEU A 393 -23.03 17.88 -3.79
CA LEU A 393 -23.40 18.09 -5.19
C LEU A 393 -23.57 16.75 -5.89
N ALA A 394 -24.81 16.41 -6.26
CA ALA A 394 -25.14 15.21 -7.02
C ALA A 394 -25.74 15.60 -8.39
N SER A 395 -25.21 15.04 -9.48
CA SER A 395 -25.68 15.33 -10.85
C SER A 395 -26.76 14.38 -11.36
N GLY A 396 -26.92 13.24 -10.70
CA GLY A 396 -27.89 12.21 -11.06
C GLY A 396 -29.09 12.20 -10.12
N MET A 397 -29.27 11.07 -9.46
CA MET A 397 -30.38 10.82 -8.55
C MET A 397 -29.86 10.72 -7.12
N PHE A 398 -30.56 11.35 -6.19
CA PHE A 398 -30.31 11.18 -4.75
C PHE A 398 -31.52 10.48 -4.12
N VAL A 399 -31.31 9.33 -3.48
CA VAL A 399 -32.39 8.48 -2.96
C VAL A 399 -32.08 8.07 -1.53
N MET A 400 -33.09 8.17 -0.65
CA MET A 400 -33.10 7.51 0.65
C MET A 400 -34.10 6.37 0.61
N GLN A 401 -33.62 5.14 0.83
CA GLN A 401 -34.43 3.94 0.88
C GLN A 401 -34.63 3.48 2.31
N ASP A 402 -35.79 2.91 2.63
CA ASP A 402 -35.97 2.16 3.87
C ASP A 402 -35.38 0.74 3.79
N LYS A 403 -35.51 0.00 4.89
CA LYS A 403 -35.05 -1.41 5.00
C LYS A 403 -35.71 -2.36 3.99
N ASP A 404 -36.87 -1.99 3.45
CA ASP A 404 -37.63 -2.81 2.50
C ASP A 404 -37.35 -2.38 1.04
N GLY A 405 -36.45 -1.40 0.85
CA GLY A 405 -36.05 -0.88 -0.46
C GLY A 405 -36.96 0.21 -1.02
N ASN A 406 -37.93 0.72 -0.26
CA ASN A 406 -38.84 1.76 -0.76
C ASN A 406 -38.13 3.11 -0.80
N GLU A 407 -38.20 3.80 -1.94
CA GLU A 407 -37.62 5.13 -2.16
C GLU A 407 -38.45 6.24 -1.49
N ASN A 408 -38.32 6.39 -0.17
CA ASN A 408 -39.15 7.30 0.61
C ASN A 408 -38.78 8.78 0.42
N VAL A 409 -37.51 9.08 0.10
CA VAL A 409 -37.07 10.44 -0.26
C VAL A 409 -36.25 10.36 -1.53
N LYS A 410 -36.57 11.17 -2.53
CA LYS A 410 -35.90 11.13 -3.83
C LYS A 410 -35.77 12.53 -4.43
N ILE A 411 -34.57 12.88 -4.89
CA ILE A 411 -34.34 13.99 -5.81
C ILE A 411 -33.95 13.38 -7.15
N THR A 412 -34.70 13.73 -8.17
CA THR A 412 -34.59 13.23 -9.54
C THR A 412 -33.73 14.16 -10.39
N SER A 413 -33.16 13.64 -11.48
CA SER A 413 -32.28 14.40 -12.37
C SER A 413 -32.99 15.54 -13.13
N ASP A 414 -34.32 15.49 -13.23
CA ASP A 414 -35.16 16.56 -13.78
C ASP A 414 -35.61 17.58 -12.72
N GLY A 415 -35.11 17.46 -11.49
CA GLY A 415 -35.28 18.46 -10.43
C GLY A 415 -36.50 18.26 -9.54
N ASN A 416 -37.25 17.16 -9.67
CA ASN A 416 -38.35 16.86 -8.75
C ASN A 416 -37.79 16.32 -7.43
N ALA A 417 -38.34 16.82 -6.32
CA ALA A 417 -38.15 16.25 -4.98
C ALA A 417 -39.44 15.54 -4.54
N ILE A 418 -39.33 14.25 -4.21
CA ILE A 418 -40.44 13.40 -3.78
C ILE A 418 -40.19 12.99 -2.33
N PHE A 419 -41.18 13.22 -1.47
CA PHE A 419 -41.20 12.78 -0.08
C PHE A 419 -42.45 11.93 0.13
N VAL A 420 -42.27 10.66 0.45
CA VAL A 420 -43.36 9.75 0.79
C VAL A 420 -43.59 9.83 2.30
N GLY A 421 -44.67 10.51 2.70
CA GLY A 421 -45.03 10.69 4.11
C GLY A 421 -45.41 12.13 4.46
N THR A 422 -45.13 12.52 5.69
CA THR A 422 -45.46 13.85 6.21
C THR A 422 -44.25 14.78 6.09
N ILE A 423 -44.43 15.94 5.45
CA ILE A 423 -43.45 17.03 5.47
C ILE A 423 -43.78 17.96 6.63
N LYS A 424 -42.86 18.08 7.60
CA LYS A 424 -42.95 19.10 8.66
C LYS A 424 -42.07 20.28 8.25
N ALA A 425 -42.70 21.40 7.91
CA ALA A 425 -42.04 22.64 7.54
C ALA A 425 -42.74 23.82 8.22
N ASP A 426 -41.96 24.84 8.61
CA ASP A 426 -42.53 26.07 9.18
C ASP A 426 -43.28 26.88 8.09
N LYS A 427 -42.78 26.85 6.85
CA LYS A 427 -43.40 27.50 5.69
C LYS A 427 -43.09 26.71 4.42
N ILE A 428 -44.09 26.59 3.53
CA ILE A 428 -43.93 26.06 2.18
C ILE A 428 -44.29 27.18 1.20
N GLU A 429 -43.37 27.50 0.29
CA GLU A 429 -43.57 28.47 -0.79
C GLU A 429 -43.64 27.71 -2.11
N ALA A 430 -44.81 27.71 -2.74
CA ALA A 430 -45.07 26.95 -3.96
C ALA A 430 -46.07 27.69 -4.84
N ASN A 431 -45.91 27.56 -6.17
CA ASN A 431 -46.86 28.13 -7.13
C ASN A 431 -48.25 27.48 -7.02
N GLU A 432 -48.30 26.17 -6.78
CA GLU A 432 -49.54 25.41 -6.63
C GLU A 432 -49.32 24.22 -5.69
N ILE A 433 -50.28 24.01 -4.79
CA ILE A 433 -50.40 22.78 -3.99
C ILE A 433 -51.72 22.13 -4.40
N LYS A 434 -51.65 21.01 -5.14
CA LYS A 434 -52.81 20.37 -5.79
C LYS A 434 -53.98 20.06 -4.83
N GLY A 435 -53.71 19.81 -3.55
CA GLY A 435 -54.76 19.62 -2.52
C GLY A 435 -55.33 20.92 -1.94
N PHE A 436 -54.54 22.00 -1.88
CA PHE A 436 -55.01 23.29 -1.34
C PHE A 436 -55.90 24.04 -2.33
N LYS A 437 -55.63 23.89 -3.63
CA LYS A 437 -56.48 24.48 -4.69
C LYS A 437 -57.92 23.97 -4.63
N LEU A 438 -58.09 22.67 -4.40
CA LEU A 438 -59.41 22.06 -4.21
C LEU A 438 -60.15 22.71 -3.03
N MET A 439 -59.47 22.89 -1.89
CA MET A 439 -60.05 23.55 -0.72
C MET A 439 -60.35 25.03 -0.98
N ALA A 440 -59.48 25.73 -1.72
CA ALA A 440 -59.69 27.14 -2.09
C ALA A 440 -60.92 27.29 -2.99
N ASP A 441 -61.07 26.43 -4.00
CA ASP A 441 -62.23 26.42 -4.90
C ASP A 441 -63.52 26.10 -4.13
N GLU A 442 -63.48 25.15 -3.19
CA GLU A 442 -64.60 24.85 -2.28
C GLU A 442 -64.95 26.05 -1.40
N ILE A 443 -63.97 26.76 -0.85
CA ILE A 443 -64.19 27.98 -0.05
C ILE A 443 -64.80 29.09 -0.91
N THR A 444 -64.34 29.28 -2.14
CA THR A 444 -64.90 30.27 -3.06
C THR A 444 -66.35 29.95 -3.39
N THR A 445 -66.66 28.69 -3.72
CA THR A 445 -68.05 28.28 -3.98
C THR A 445 -68.95 28.40 -2.74
N LEU A 446 -68.43 28.15 -1.54
CA LEU A 446 -69.15 28.43 -0.29
C LEU A 446 -69.37 29.94 -0.12
N SER A 447 -68.36 30.77 -0.40
CA SER A 447 -68.44 32.23 -0.31
C SER A 447 -69.51 32.79 -1.25
N ASP A 448 -69.56 32.30 -2.48
CA ASP A 448 -70.56 32.69 -3.48
C ASP A 448 -71.98 32.27 -3.04
N LYS A 449 -72.14 31.07 -2.46
CA LYS A 449 -73.42 30.62 -1.90
C LYS A 449 -73.87 31.52 -0.72
N VAL A 450 -72.94 31.91 0.16
CA VAL A 450 -73.23 32.81 1.29
C VAL A 450 -73.57 34.22 0.79
N ALA A 451 -72.86 34.74 -0.21
CA ALA A 451 -73.16 36.02 -0.84
C ALA A 451 -74.55 36.01 -1.51
N GLY A 452 -74.89 34.92 -2.21
CA GLY A 452 -76.22 34.72 -2.78
C GLY A 452 -77.34 34.77 -1.74
N LEU A 453 -77.09 34.22 -0.54
CA LEU A 453 -78.03 34.27 0.58
C LEU A 453 -78.19 35.70 1.15
N SER A 454 -77.14 36.53 1.12
CA SER A 454 -77.20 37.92 1.59
C SER A 454 -77.88 38.85 0.58
N THR A 455 -77.72 38.61 -0.72
CA THR A 455 -78.49 39.32 -1.75
C THR A 455 -79.97 38.98 -1.71
N ALA A 456 -80.34 37.74 -1.37
CA ALA A 456 -81.73 37.34 -1.16
C ALA A 456 -82.36 37.99 0.09
N SER A 457 -81.56 38.44 1.06
CA SER A 457 -82.05 39.21 2.22
C SER A 457 -82.03 40.73 2.00
N GLY A 458 -81.22 41.24 1.05
CA GLY A 458 -81.14 42.65 0.68
C GLY A 458 -82.29 43.16 -0.23
N GLU A 459 -83.01 42.27 -0.91
CA GLU A 459 -84.20 42.61 -1.71
C GLU A 459 -85.47 42.82 -0.86
N ILE A 460 -85.39 42.77 0.48
CA ILE A 460 -86.47 43.22 1.36
C ILE A 460 -86.43 44.75 1.45
N VAL A 461 -86.77 45.42 0.35
CA VAL A 461 -87.04 46.86 0.34
C VAL A 461 -88.39 47.10 1.01
N ALA A 462 -88.34 47.64 2.22
CA ALA A 462 -89.52 48.08 2.95
C ALA A 462 -90.17 49.29 2.25
N THR A 463 -91.32 49.08 1.61
CA THR A 463 -92.32 50.15 1.39
C THR A 463 -93.45 49.98 2.41
N PRO A 464 -93.76 50.98 3.25
CA PRO A 464 -94.69 50.83 4.35
C PRO A 464 -96.11 51.07 3.83
N SER A 465 -96.87 49.99 3.62
CA SER A 465 -98.33 49.92 3.83
C SER A 465 -98.84 48.57 3.35
N ALA A 466 -98.49 47.51 4.07
CA ALA A 466 -99.31 46.32 4.18
C ALA A 466 -98.82 45.55 5.40
N THR A 467 -99.71 45.37 6.38
CA THR A 467 -99.54 44.51 7.54
C THR A 467 -99.14 43.11 7.10
N LEU A 468 -97.83 42.82 7.18
CA LEU A 468 -97.28 41.49 6.93
C LEU A 468 -97.50 40.62 8.17
N SER A 469 -98.31 39.58 7.98
CA SER A 469 -98.58 38.56 8.98
C SER A 469 -97.34 37.67 9.15
N MET A 470 -97.01 37.34 10.40
CA MET A 470 -95.93 36.43 10.78
C MET A 470 -96.02 35.06 10.06
N SER A 471 -97.20 34.69 9.54
CA SER A 471 -97.43 33.48 8.73
C SER A 471 -96.70 33.48 7.37
N ASP A 472 -96.47 34.63 6.76
CA ASP A 472 -95.92 34.70 5.39
C ASP A 472 -94.38 34.61 5.39
N VAL A 473 -93.74 35.05 6.49
CA VAL A 473 -92.29 34.90 6.72
C VAL A 473 -91.95 33.45 7.10
N ILE A 474 -92.83 32.76 7.85
CA ILE A 474 -92.62 31.36 8.25
C ILE A 474 -92.74 30.40 7.05
N ASN A 475 -93.56 30.73 6.04
CA ASN A 475 -93.78 29.87 4.88
C ASN A 475 -92.62 29.81 3.87
N ASN A 476 -91.76 30.84 3.80
CA ASN A 476 -90.67 30.90 2.81
C ASN A 476 -89.33 30.37 3.33
N VAL A 477 -89.11 30.33 4.65
CA VAL A 477 -87.82 29.90 5.24
C VAL A 477 -87.78 28.39 5.53
N PHE A 478 -88.92 27.75 5.79
CA PHE A 478 -88.97 26.34 6.24
C PHE A 478 -89.19 25.29 5.14
N ARG A 479 -89.38 25.68 3.88
CA ARG A 479 -89.65 24.71 2.79
C ARG A 479 -88.43 24.12 2.10
N ARG A 480 -87.20 24.42 2.54
CA ARG A 480 -85.98 23.79 2.01
C ARG A 480 -85.29 22.86 3.03
N VAL A 481 -85.94 21.69 3.19
CA VAL A 481 -85.36 20.34 3.28
C VAL A 481 -84.37 20.04 4.42
N ALA A 482 -84.88 19.55 5.54
CA ALA A 482 -84.20 18.49 6.29
C ALA A 482 -84.92 17.18 5.95
N GLU A 483 -84.33 16.38 5.06
CA GLU A 483 -84.74 15.00 4.83
C GLU A 483 -84.00 14.09 5.81
N PHE A 484 -84.76 13.31 6.59
CA PHE A 484 -84.21 12.27 7.45
C PHE A 484 -84.39 10.93 6.73
N PHE A 485 -83.28 10.27 6.41
CA PHE A 485 -83.29 8.92 5.85
C PHE A 485 -83.03 7.91 7.00
N GLU A 486 -83.77 6.79 7.02
CA GLU A 486 -83.68 5.68 7.99
C GLU A 486 -84.36 5.90 9.37
N LYS A 487 -83.95 5.12 10.38
CA LYS A 487 -84.61 5.03 11.69
C LYS A 487 -84.39 6.29 12.51
N VAL A 488 -85.43 7.10 12.64
CA VAL A 488 -85.44 8.28 13.52
C VAL A 488 -86.02 7.90 14.89
N ILE A 489 -85.26 8.14 15.97
CA ILE A 489 -85.72 7.93 17.35
C ILE A 489 -85.84 9.29 18.03
N PHE A 490 -87.04 9.64 18.46
CA PHE A 490 -87.28 10.83 19.28
C PHE A 490 -87.32 10.43 20.75
N HIS A 491 -86.43 11.00 21.56
CA HIS A 491 -86.29 10.68 22.99
C HIS A 491 -87.17 11.55 23.90
N GLY A 492 -88.16 12.24 23.34
CA GLY A 492 -89.09 13.12 24.05
C GLY A 492 -90.33 13.45 23.21
N ASP A 493 -91.20 14.32 23.73
CA ASP A 493 -92.48 14.66 23.09
C ASP A 493 -92.28 15.43 21.77
N VAL A 494 -92.94 14.96 20.70
CA VAL A 494 -92.87 15.56 19.36
C VAL A 494 -94.21 16.19 19.02
N PHE A 495 -94.18 17.46 18.64
CA PHE A 495 -95.36 18.19 18.18
C PHE A 495 -95.26 18.48 16.69
N PHE A 496 -96.22 17.96 15.90
CA PHE A 496 -96.33 18.28 14.48
C PHE A 496 -97.30 19.44 14.29
N ALA A 497 -96.80 20.54 13.75
CA ALA A 497 -97.62 21.73 13.48
C ALA A 497 -98.67 21.51 12.36
N GLY A 498 -98.57 20.42 11.61
CA GLY A 498 -99.53 19.99 10.58
C GLY A 498 -99.84 18.49 10.68
N ARG A 499 -100.73 17.98 9.81
CA ARG A 499 -101.04 16.54 9.76
C ARG A 499 -99.80 15.76 9.29
N PRO A 500 -99.16 14.94 10.13
CA PRO A 500 -98.10 14.07 9.66
C PRO A 500 -98.71 12.99 8.76
N THR A 501 -98.05 12.70 7.65
CA THR A 501 -98.42 11.59 6.76
C THR A 501 -97.31 10.56 6.86
N PHE A 502 -97.62 9.39 7.43
CA PHE A 502 -96.71 8.26 7.45
C PHE A 502 -97.13 7.35 6.29
N ASN A 503 -96.37 7.37 5.19
CA ASN A 503 -96.54 6.39 4.13
C ASN A 503 -95.97 5.06 4.63
N LYS A 504 -96.84 4.07 4.79
CA LYS A 504 -96.44 2.73 5.20
C LYS A 504 -95.83 2.02 3.99
N ASP A 505 -94.52 2.17 3.83
CA ASP A 505 -93.63 1.10 3.41
C ASP A 505 -92.62 0.84 4.54
#